data_AF-A0A2S4IBM6-F1
#
_entry.id   AF-A0A2S4IBM6-F1
#
_cell.length_a   1.000
_cell.length_b   1.000
_cell.length_c   1.000
_cell.angle_alpha   90.00
_cell.angle_beta   90.00
_cell.angle_gamma   90.00
#
_symmetry.space_group_name_H-M   'P 1'
#
loop_
_entity.id
_entity.type
_entity.pdbx_description
1 polymer ?
#
loop_
_entity_poly.entity_id
_entity_poly.type
_entity_poly.pdbx_seq_one_letter_code
_entity_poly.pdbx_strand_id
1 'polypeptide(L)'
;MKMSSTRIKFFLAYIVIACSLWTASEWWEKALAKRSGVPLVSPGGCYRLEAFKPFWVLPNILHRAPDPNGVRSPKWFPWWGSPGFYRLYDHRNGKLISETEIYDRESGAWGMDWGEGSGFVYSGLIPIGPNVPDCMRDRPAQQKSQ
;
A
#
# COMPACT_ATOMS: atom_id res chain seq x y z
N MET A 1 13.13 -44.15 10.22
CA MET A 1 12.25 -44.46 9.07
C MET A 1 12.85 -43.83 7.82
N LYS A 2 13.13 -44.60 6.75
CA LYS A 2 13.52 -44.04 5.43
C LYS A 2 12.25 -43.57 4.73
N MET A 3 12.10 -42.25 4.50
CA MET A 3 11.03 -41.73 3.65
C MET A 3 11.23 -42.23 2.21
N SER A 4 10.19 -42.77 1.59
CA SER A 4 10.26 -43.20 0.19
C SER A 4 10.43 -41.97 -0.72
N SER A 5 11.17 -42.14 -1.82
CA SER A 5 11.38 -41.07 -2.83
C SER A 5 10.06 -40.45 -3.30
N THR A 6 8.99 -41.25 -3.42
CA THR A 6 7.66 -40.78 -3.80
C THR A 6 7.07 -39.83 -2.77
N ARG A 7 7.18 -40.13 -1.47
CA ARG A 7 6.71 -39.23 -0.40
C ARG A 7 7.48 -37.91 -0.40
N ILE A 8 8.79 -37.95 -0.66
CA ILE A 8 9.63 -36.74 -0.78
C ILE A 8 9.16 -35.87 -1.95
N LYS A 9 8.90 -36.47 -3.12
CA LYS A 9 8.37 -35.75 -4.30
C LYS A 9 7.02 -35.09 -4.02
N PHE A 10 6.10 -35.79 -3.36
CA PHE A 10 4.80 -35.22 -2.97
C PHE A 10 4.94 -34.06 -1.99
N PHE A 11 5.79 -34.20 -0.96
CA PHE A 11 6.04 -33.12 -0.01
C PHE A 11 6.64 -31.88 -0.68
N LEU A 12 7.63 -32.06 -1.57
CA LEU A 12 8.22 -30.96 -2.33
C LEU A 12 7.19 -30.26 -3.22
N ALA A 13 6.38 -31.03 -3.96
CA ALA A 13 5.33 -30.47 -4.80
C ALA A 13 4.32 -29.65 -3.98
N TYR A 14 3.93 -30.16 -2.81
CA TYR A 14 3.03 -29.44 -1.91
C TYR A 14 3.63 -28.11 -1.43
N ILE A 15 4.90 -28.10 -0.99
CA ILE A 15 5.58 -26.87 -0.55
C ILE A 15 5.64 -25.86 -1.70
N VAL A 16 6.00 -26.29 -2.91
CA VAL A 16 6.07 -25.41 -4.09
C VAL A 16 4.70 -24.80 -4.40
N ILE A 17 3.64 -25.61 -4.38
CA ILE A 17 2.27 -25.13 -4.63
C ILE A 17 1.84 -24.15 -3.53
N ALA A 18 2.08 -24.47 -2.26
CA ALA A 18 1.72 -23.60 -1.14
C ALA A 18 2.46 -22.25 -1.20
N CYS A 19 3.76 -22.25 -1.48
CA CYS A 19 4.54 -21.03 -1.67
C CYS A 19 4.05 -20.21 -2.87
N SER A 20 3.67 -20.86 -3.97
CA SER A 20 3.16 -20.18 -5.17
C SER A 20 1.77 -19.58 -4.94
N LEU A 21 0.90 -20.27 -4.21
CA LEU A 21 -0.41 -19.75 -3.81
C LEU A 21 -0.28 -18.58 -2.85
N TRP A 22 0.71 -18.61 -1.95
CA TRP A 22 1.02 -17.52 -1.05
C TRP A 22 1.43 -16.24 -1.79
N THR A 23 2.37 -16.34 -2.73
CA THR A 23 2.78 -15.15 -3.51
C THR A 23 1.66 -14.63 -4.40
N ALA A 24 0.82 -15.52 -4.95
CA ALA A 24 -0.35 -15.12 -5.71
C ALA A 24 -1.42 -14.45 -4.84
N SER A 25 -1.57 -14.84 -3.57
CA SER A 25 -2.57 -14.24 -2.68
C SER A 25 -2.27 -12.77 -2.40
N GLU A 26 -1.00 -12.39 -2.19
CA GLU A 26 -0.60 -10.99 -2.00
C GLU A 26 -1.03 -10.09 -3.18
N TRP A 27 -1.02 -10.62 -4.41
CA TRP A 27 -1.49 -9.88 -5.59
C TRP A 27 -3.02 -9.76 -5.64
N TRP A 28 -3.75 -10.85 -5.34
CA TRP A 28 -5.22 -10.84 -5.28
C TRP A 28 -5.76 -9.94 -4.17
N GLU A 29 -5.03 -9.82 -3.06
CA GLU A 29 -5.41 -9.00 -1.92
C GLU A 29 -5.55 -7.52 -2.28
N LYS A 30 -4.69 -7.00 -3.17
CA LYS A 30 -4.79 -5.63 -3.68
C LYS A 30 -5.69 -5.51 -4.90
N ALA A 31 -5.71 -6.50 -5.79
CA ALA A 31 -6.53 -6.46 -7.01
C ALA A 31 -8.04 -6.50 -6.69
N LEU A 32 -8.43 -7.26 -5.68
CA LEU A 32 -9.82 -7.38 -5.22
C LEU A 32 -10.17 -6.42 -4.07
N ALA A 33 -9.25 -5.50 -3.74
CA ALA A 33 -9.44 -4.53 -2.68
C ALA A 33 -10.60 -3.58 -2.99
N LYS A 34 -11.34 -3.20 -1.95
CA LYS A 34 -12.45 -2.24 -2.07
C LYS A 34 -11.99 -0.88 -1.59
N ARG A 35 -12.41 0.18 -2.29
CA ARG A 35 -12.20 1.55 -1.82
C ARG A 35 -12.86 1.72 -0.45
N SER A 36 -12.13 2.33 0.47
CA SER A 36 -12.54 2.59 1.84
C SER A 36 -12.68 4.10 2.02
N GLY A 37 -13.92 4.57 2.17
CA GLY A 37 -14.22 5.99 2.37
C GLY A 37 -14.23 6.82 1.09
N VAL A 38 -14.32 8.14 1.27
CA VAL A 38 -14.36 9.14 0.20
C VAL A 38 -12.92 9.48 -0.21
N PRO A 39 -12.63 9.65 -1.52
CA PRO A 39 -11.32 10.14 -1.97
C PRO A 39 -11.01 11.51 -1.35
N LEU A 40 -9.77 11.70 -0.90
CA LEU A 40 -9.29 13.02 -0.47
C LEU A 40 -8.63 13.70 -1.67
N VAL A 41 -8.95 14.97 -1.88
CA VAL A 41 -8.27 15.82 -2.86
C VAL A 41 -7.42 16.84 -2.10
N SER A 42 -6.21 17.08 -2.58
CA SER A 42 -5.34 18.07 -1.99
C SER A 42 -5.92 19.48 -2.11
N PRO A 43 -5.70 20.39 -1.14
CA PRO A 43 -6.21 21.77 -1.20
C PRO A 43 -5.95 22.51 -2.53
N GLY A 44 -4.82 22.25 -3.17
CA GLY A 44 -4.44 22.79 -4.48
C GLY A 44 -5.02 22.07 -5.69
N GLY A 45 -5.76 20.98 -5.49
CA GLY A 45 -6.41 20.22 -6.55
C GLY A 45 -5.45 19.38 -7.41
N CYS A 46 -4.23 19.14 -6.94
CA CYS A 46 -3.24 18.39 -7.71
C CYS A 46 -3.28 16.89 -7.48
N TYR A 47 -3.54 16.48 -6.24
CA TYR A 47 -3.46 15.08 -5.85
C TYR A 47 -4.82 14.58 -5.44
N ARG A 48 -5.10 13.33 -5.79
CA ARG A 48 -6.26 12.59 -5.32
C ARG A 48 -5.77 11.32 -4.65
N LEU A 49 -6.05 11.21 -3.37
CA LEU A 49 -5.72 10.06 -2.56
C LEU A 49 -6.95 9.18 -2.36
N GLU A 50 -6.79 7.89 -2.63
CA GLU A 50 -7.81 6.90 -2.35
C GLU A 50 -7.29 5.86 -1.38
N ALA A 51 -8.05 5.58 -0.33
CA ALA A 51 -7.75 4.50 0.59
C ALA A 51 -8.48 3.22 0.16
N PHE A 52 -7.83 2.08 0.34
CA PHE A 52 -8.36 0.76 0.02
C PHE A 52 -8.24 -0.18 1.20
N LYS A 53 -9.27 -1.01 1.38
CA LYS A 53 -9.23 -2.15 2.30
C LYS A 53 -8.83 -3.39 1.51
N PRO A 54 -7.73 -4.09 1.88
CA PRO A 54 -7.28 -5.28 1.18
C PRO A 54 -8.30 -6.43 1.31
N PHE A 55 -8.33 -7.29 0.31
CA PHE A 55 -9.15 -8.50 0.30
C PHE A 55 -8.35 -9.71 0.80
N TRP A 56 -8.20 -9.82 2.11
CA TRP A 56 -7.45 -10.92 2.70
C TRP A 56 -8.19 -12.25 2.60
N VAL A 57 -7.54 -13.21 1.91
CA VAL A 57 -8.01 -14.60 1.80
C VAL A 57 -7.71 -15.36 3.09
N LEU A 58 -6.57 -15.07 3.71
CA LEU A 58 -6.12 -15.67 4.96
C LEU A 58 -6.40 -14.75 6.17
N PRO A 59 -6.51 -15.31 7.39
CA PRO A 59 -6.67 -14.52 8.60
C PRO A 59 -5.58 -13.45 8.74
N ASN A 60 -5.98 -12.28 9.25
CA ASN A 60 -5.16 -11.07 9.41
C ASN A 60 -3.76 -11.35 10.00
N ILE A 61 -3.68 -12.24 11.00
CA ILE A 61 -2.44 -12.56 11.72
C ILE A 61 -1.37 -13.22 10.82
N LEU A 62 -1.75 -13.81 9.69
CA LEU A 62 -0.78 -14.43 8.79
C LEU A 62 -0.09 -13.40 7.89
N HIS A 63 -0.63 -12.19 7.79
CA HIS A 63 -0.07 -11.11 6.97
C HIS A 63 0.96 -10.31 7.77
N ARG A 64 2.18 -10.20 7.25
CA ARG A 64 3.25 -9.43 7.88
C ARG A 64 2.93 -7.94 7.82
N ALA A 65 3.11 -7.24 8.93
CA ALA A 65 2.93 -5.79 8.98
C ALA A 65 4.27 -5.10 8.72
N PRO A 66 4.43 -4.34 7.62
CA PRO A 66 5.63 -3.56 7.37
C PRO A 66 5.79 -2.41 8.38
N ASP A 67 7.02 -2.00 8.63
CA ASP A 67 7.32 -0.79 9.41
C ASP A 67 7.02 0.44 8.54
N PRO A 68 6.14 1.37 8.95
CA PRO A 68 5.81 2.56 8.16
C PRO A 68 7.04 3.38 7.75
N ASN A 69 8.07 3.41 8.60
CA ASN A 69 9.30 4.15 8.35
C ASN A 69 10.38 3.32 7.61
N GLY A 70 10.14 2.03 7.36
CA GLY A 70 11.10 1.12 6.72
C GLY A 70 12.40 0.88 7.50
N VAL A 71 12.47 1.24 8.78
CA VAL A 71 13.68 1.10 9.61
C VAL A 71 13.75 -0.30 10.20
N ARG A 72 12.60 -0.88 10.53
CA ARG A 72 12.50 -2.20 11.16
C ARG A 72 12.02 -3.25 10.18
N SER A 73 12.39 -4.51 10.44
CA SER A 73 11.86 -5.64 9.70
C SER A 73 10.34 -5.77 9.91
N PRO A 74 9.59 -6.28 8.91
CA PRO A 74 8.16 -6.51 9.04
C PRO A 74 7.84 -7.43 10.22
N LYS A 75 6.80 -7.08 10.99
CA LYS A 75 6.35 -7.88 12.13
C LYS A 75 5.60 -9.11 11.64
N TRP A 76 5.99 -10.28 12.17
CA TRP A 76 5.24 -11.51 12.03
C TRP A 76 4.12 -11.57 13.08
N PHE A 77 3.00 -12.18 12.71
CA PHE A 77 1.81 -12.32 13.57
C PHE A 77 1.33 -11.00 14.19
N PRO A 78 1.19 -9.92 13.40
CA PRO A 78 0.76 -8.64 13.94
C PRO A 78 -0.72 -8.66 14.32
N TRP A 79 -1.05 -7.76 15.25
CA TRP A 79 -2.44 -7.38 15.49
C TRP A 79 -2.78 -6.19 14.60
N TRP A 80 -3.54 -6.43 13.53
CA TRP A 80 -3.97 -5.37 12.63
C TRP A 80 -5.20 -4.65 13.19
N GLY A 81 -5.13 -3.34 13.38
CA GLY A 81 -6.26 -2.48 13.71
C GLY A 81 -7.08 -2.16 12.47
N SER A 82 -6.52 -1.39 11.53
CA SER A 82 -7.18 -0.99 10.29
C SER A 82 -6.28 -1.21 9.07
N PRO A 83 -6.16 -2.45 8.59
CA PRO A 83 -5.31 -2.76 7.45
C PRO A 83 -5.83 -2.03 6.20
N GLY A 84 -4.92 -1.36 5.51
CA GLY A 84 -5.26 -0.61 4.32
C GLY A 84 -4.03 -0.13 3.58
N PHE A 85 -4.24 0.29 2.35
CA PHE A 85 -3.22 0.91 1.53
C PHE A 85 -3.80 2.10 0.80
N TYR A 86 -2.92 2.93 0.27
CA TYR A 86 -3.29 4.13 -0.46
C TYR A 86 -2.85 4.05 -1.91
N ARG A 87 -3.65 4.65 -2.79
CA ARG A 87 -3.28 4.98 -4.15
C ARG A 87 -3.30 6.47 -4.32
N LEU A 88 -2.16 7.03 -4.75
CA LEU A 88 -2.00 8.43 -5.05
C LEU A 88 -2.13 8.63 -6.55
N TYR A 89 -3.05 9.50 -6.95
CA TYR A 89 -3.27 9.86 -8.33
C TYR A 89 -2.96 11.33 -8.54
N ASP A 90 -2.49 11.67 -9.73
CA ASP A 90 -2.59 13.03 -10.24
C ASP A 90 -4.08 13.28 -10.52
N HIS A 91 -4.65 14.26 -9.83
CA HIS A 91 -6.07 14.59 -9.92
C HIS A 91 -6.45 15.12 -11.31
N ARG A 92 -5.51 15.78 -12.00
CA ARG A 92 -5.76 16.50 -13.26
C ARG A 92 -5.91 15.56 -14.44
N ASN A 93 -5.14 14.48 -14.47
CA ASN A 93 -5.11 13.51 -15.58
C ASN A 93 -5.51 12.09 -15.15
N GLY A 94 -5.72 11.83 -13.86
CA GLY A 94 -6.12 10.53 -13.31
C GLY A 94 -5.01 9.48 -13.27
N LYS A 95 -3.75 9.84 -13.60
CA LYS A 95 -2.63 8.90 -13.63
C LYS A 95 -2.25 8.47 -12.22
N LEU A 96 -2.05 7.16 -12.02
CA LEU A 96 -1.48 6.62 -10.78
C LEU A 96 -0.03 7.07 -10.65
N ILE A 97 0.28 7.76 -9.55
CA ILE A 97 1.62 8.21 -9.17
C ILE A 97 2.30 7.12 -8.35
N SER A 98 1.62 6.64 -7.31
CA SER A 98 2.14 5.62 -6.41
C SER A 98 1.03 4.79 -5.78
N GLU A 99 1.38 3.58 -5.37
CA GLU A 99 0.58 2.71 -4.53
C GLU A 99 1.44 2.26 -3.35
N THR A 100 0.91 2.35 -2.13
CA THR A 100 1.64 1.92 -0.94
C THR A 100 1.57 0.41 -0.74
N GLU A 101 2.44 -0.12 0.10
CA GLU A 101 2.20 -1.42 0.74
C GLU A 101 0.96 -1.36 1.65
N ILE A 102 0.53 -2.53 2.14
CA ILE A 102 -0.54 -2.62 3.13
C ILE A 102 0.05 -2.24 4.49
N TYR A 103 -0.42 -1.13 5.04
CA TYR A 103 -0.04 -0.64 6.36
C TYR A 103 -1.23 -0.69 7.32
N ASP A 104 -0.94 -0.65 8.61
CA ASP A 104 -1.97 -0.37 9.59
C ASP A 104 -2.26 1.13 9.54
N ARG A 105 -3.43 1.50 9.00
CA ARG A 105 -3.80 2.90 8.77
C ARG A 105 -3.96 3.69 10.07
N GLU A 106 -4.03 3.03 11.23
CA GLU A 106 -3.93 3.72 12.52
C GLU A 106 -2.62 4.52 12.65
N SER A 107 -1.53 4.07 12.01
CA SER A 107 -0.26 4.81 11.93
C SER A 107 -0.38 6.13 11.14
N GLY A 108 -1.44 6.25 10.31
CA GLY A 108 -1.73 7.42 9.49
C GLY A 108 -2.77 8.38 10.08
N ALA A 109 -3.23 8.14 11.32
CA ALA A 109 -4.29 8.93 11.95
C ALA A 109 -3.91 10.40 12.27
N TRP A 110 -2.64 10.79 12.09
CA TRP A 110 -2.12 12.13 12.40
C TRP A 110 -2.41 13.20 11.33
N GLY A 111 -3.17 12.86 10.29
CA GLY A 111 -3.53 13.77 9.21
C GLY A 111 -2.69 13.60 7.95
N MET A 112 -2.93 14.48 6.98
CA MET A 112 -2.32 14.45 5.65
C MET A 112 -1.28 15.56 5.51
N ASP A 113 -0.08 15.20 5.04
CA ASP A 113 0.91 16.13 4.51
C ASP A 113 0.98 15.95 2.99
N TRP A 114 0.71 17.02 2.24
CA TRP A 114 0.73 17.03 0.77
C TRP A 114 2.11 17.36 0.19
N GLY A 115 3.13 17.48 1.04
CA GLY A 115 4.51 17.71 0.64
C GLY A 115 4.85 19.19 0.44
N GLU A 116 4.29 20.09 1.28
CA GLU A 116 4.47 21.55 1.15
C GLU A 116 5.95 21.99 1.29
N GLY A 117 6.79 21.15 1.90
CA GLY A 117 8.26 21.35 1.96
C GLY A 117 9.09 20.09 1.75
N SER A 118 8.53 18.90 1.95
CA SER A 118 9.27 17.63 1.87
C SER A 118 9.36 17.05 0.45
N GLY A 119 8.50 17.49 -0.47
CA GLY A 119 8.41 16.90 -1.81
C GLY A 119 7.82 15.48 -1.82
N PHE A 120 7.18 15.08 -0.73
CA PHE A 120 6.59 13.75 -0.59
C PHE A 120 5.29 13.81 0.22
N VAL A 121 4.29 13.04 -0.22
CA VAL A 121 2.96 12.94 0.41
C VAL A 121 2.98 11.89 1.51
N TYR A 122 2.47 12.24 2.68
CA TYR A 122 2.37 11.37 3.85
C TYR A 122 0.97 11.35 4.45
N SER A 123 0.57 10.20 4.99
CA SER A 123 -0.55 10.08 5.93
C SER A 123 0.03 9.67 7.28
N GLY A 124 0.12 10.60 8.23
CA GLY A 124 0.86 10.43 9.47
C GLY A 124 2.28 9.90 9.24
N LEU A 125 2.55 8.68 9.69
CA LEU A 125 3.86 8.02 9.51
C LEU A 125 3.99 7.22 8.20
N ILE A 126 2.93 7.12 7.41
CA ILE A 126 2.90 6.28 6.20
C ILE A 126 3.37 7.11 5.00
N PRO A 127 4.52 6.79 4.38
CA PRO A 127 4.94 7.39 3.12
C PRO A 127 4.02 6.91 1.99
N ILE A 128 3.42 7.85 1.27
CA ILE A 128 2.51 7.53 0.16
C ILE A 128 3.22 7.60 -1.19
N GLY A 129 3.86 8.72 -1.49
CA GLY A 129 4.52 8.90 -2.79
C GLY A 129 5.10 10.30 -2.98
N PRO A 130 5.97 10.47 -3.98
CA PRO A 130 6.58 11.76 -4.28
C PRO A 130 5.58 12.74 -4.88
N ASN A 131 5.83 14.03 -4.69
CA ASN A 131 5.15 15.07 -5.46
C ASN A 131 5.57 15.01 -6.94
N VAL A 132 4.65 15.41 -7.82
CA VAL A 132 4.98 15.63 -9.23
C VAL A 132 5.67 16.99 -9.40
N PRO A 133 6.68 17.12 -10.28
CA PRO A 133 7.48 18.35 -10.40
C PRO A 133 6.66 19.61 -10.72
N ASP A 134 5.55 19.43 -11.45
CA ASP A 134 4.64 20.48 -11.89
C ASP A 134 3.52 20.77 -10.88
N CYS A 135 3.53 20.10 -9.72
CA CYS A 135 2.72 20.47 -8.56
C CYS A 135 3.47 20.29 -7.23
N MET A 136 4.59 20.98 -7.13
CA MET A 136 5.34 21.13 -5.89
C MET A 136 4.59 22.08 -4.94
N ARG A 137 4.54 21.73 -3.65
CA ARG A 137 3.80 22.44 -2.60
C ARG A 137 2.30 22.51 -2.76
N ASP A 138 1.72 21.51 -3.42
CA ASP A 138 0.28 21.50 -3.69
C ASP A 138 -0.19 22.79 -4.39
N ARG A 139 0.66 23.36 -5.26
CA ARG A 139 0.29 24.43 -6.17
C ARG A 139 0.66 24.02 -7.57
N PRO A 140 -0.27 24.04 -8.54
CA PRO A 140 0.10 23.84 -9.92
C PRO A 140 1.14 24.89 -10.31
N ALA A 141 2.19 24.49 -11.03
CA ALA A 141 3.11 25.44 -11.64
C ALA A 141 2.28 26.47 -12.41
N GLN A 142 2.47 27.76 -12.12
CA GLN A 142 1.67 28.86 -12.69
C GLN A 142 1.40 28.60 -14.17
N GLN A 143 0.15 28.26 -14.49
CA GLN A 143 -0.31 28.20 -15.86
C GLN A 143 -0.24 29.65 -16.34
N LYS A 144 0.77 30.00 -17.15
CA LYS A 144 0.83 31.31 -17.80
C LYS A 144 -0.52 31.51 -18.47
N SER A 145 -1.28 32.50 -18.01
CA SER A 145 -2.48 32.97 -18.67
C SER A 145 -2.08 33.38 -20.08
N GLN A 146 -2.67 32.73 -21.07
CA GLN A 146 -2.56 33.11 -22.47
C GLN A 146 -3.54 34.26 -22.74
#